data_AF-A0A1C9WV74-F1
#
_entry.id   AF-A0A1C9WV74-F1
#
_cell.length_a   1.000
_cell.length_b   1.000
_cell.length_c   1.000
_cell.angle_alpha   90.00
_cell.angle_beta   90.00
_cell.angle_gamma   90.00
#
_symmetry.space_group_name_H-M   'P 1'
#
loop_
_entity.id
_entity.type
_entity.pdbx_description
1 polymer ?
#
loop_
_entity_poly.entity_id
_entity_poly.type
_entity_poly.pdbx_seq_one_letter_code
_entity_poly.pdbx_strand_id
1 'polypeptide(L)'
;MLPVLLAWGGAWPATLEDTQAAFTFMTLGFYGALSAALAIILTVSLVKKSTYRVQIRRRGAGATSGGGGKSFWRWFTFRWRFDLWLAGVGGALSGSCWMALMFDDTAFFLTALFLGLFFTVAGLLTAVQYWRAGEPLGRGESFS
;
A
#
# COMPACT_ATOMS: atom_id res chain seq x y z
N MET A 1 33.76 -7.61 35.93
CA MET A 1 35.07 -7.82 35.25
C MET A 1 34.98 -8.59 33.93
N LEU A 2 33.86 -9.23 33.60
CA LEU A 2 33.62 -9.87 32.29
C LEU A 2 33.75 -8.94 31.05
N PRO A 3 33.37 -7.64 31.08
CA PRO A 3 33.44 -6.79 29.89
C PRO A 3 34.87 -6.44 29.45
N VAL A 4 35.81 -6.37 30.39
CA VAL A 4 37.21 -6.00 30.10
C VAL A 4 37.97 -7.16 29.46
N LEU A 5 37.64 -8.41 29.85
CA LEU A 5 38.20 -9.62 29.25
C LEU A 5 37.72 -9.83 27.80
N LEU A 6 36.46 -9.50 27.49
CA LEU A 6 35.93 -9.54 26.12
C LEU A 6 36.53 -8.47 25.20
N ALA A 7 36.90 -7.31 25.76
CA ALA A 7 37.59 -6.24 25.03
C ALA A 7 39.01 -6.61 24.60
N TRP A 8 39.71 -7.46 25.37
CA TRP A 8 41.05 -7.94 25.01
C TRP A 8 41.02 -9.15 24.04
N GLY A 9 39.91 -9.87 23.97
CA GLY A 9 39.70 -10.99 23.04
C GLY A 9 39.25 -10.58 21.62
N GLY A 10 39.21 -9.28 21.30
CA GLY A 10 38.82 -8.76 19.98
C GLY A 10 37.32 -8.82 19.66
N ALA A 11 36.46 -9.20 20.61
CA ALA A 11 35.02 -9.40 20.40
C ALA A 11 34.17 -8.14 20.68
N TRP A 12 34.79 -7.03 21.10
CA TRP A 12 34.14 -5.78 21.48
C TRP A 12 34.90 -4.61 20.83
N PRO A 13 34.33 -3.78 19.92
CA PRO A 13 32.92 -3.56 19.59
C PRO A 13 32.49 -4.09 18.21
N ALA A 14 33.23 -5.01 17.58
CA ALA A 14 32.95 -5.48 16.22
C ALA A 14 31.53 -6.07 16.03
N THR A 15 30.90 -6.60 17.08
CA THR A 15 29.54 -7.15 17.04
C THR A 15 28.42 -6.12 17.20
N LEU A 16 28.75 -4.89 17.65
CA LEU A 16 27.77 -3.79 17.81
C LEU A 16 27.44 -3.12 16.48
N GLU A 17 28.40 -3.03 15.55
CA GLU A 17 28.19 -2.43 14.23
C GLU A 17 27.20 -3.25 13.38
N ASP A 18 27.34 -4.58 13.38
CA ASP A 18 26.45 -5.49 12.66
C ASP A 18 25.00 -5.44 13.19
N THR A 19 24.83 -5.33 14.51
CA THR A 19 23.49 -5.21 15.11
C THR A 19 22.86 -3.85 14.83
N GLN A 20 23.63 -2.77 14.89
CA GLN A 20 23.13 -1.43 14.58
C GLN A 20 22.72 -1.28 13.11
N ALA A 21 23.53 -1.79 12.17
CA ALA A 21 23.19 -1.80 10.76
C ALA A 21 21.87 -2.53 10.49
N ALA A 22 21.65 -3.67 11.15
CA ALA A 22 20.39 -4.41 11.08
C ALA A 22 19.19 -3.61 11.60
N PHE A 23 19.31 -2.98 12.77
CA PHE A 23 18.25 -2.15 13.31
C PHE A 23 17.93 -0.95 12.42
N THR A 24 18.95 -0.26 11.91
CA THR A 24 18.77 0.87 10.99
C THR A 24 18.08 0.43 9.70
N PHE A 25 18.54 -0.68 9.10
CA PHE A 25 17.96 -1.19 7.85
C PHE A 25 16.50 -1.63 8.03
N MET A 26 16.20 -2.34 9.12
CA MET A 26 14.82 -2.72 9.47
C MET A 26 13.93 -1.49 9.69
N THR A 27 14.43 -0.50 10.43
CA THR A 27 13.71 0.75 10.69
C THR A 27 13.41 1.48 9.39
N LEU A 28 14.41 1.63 8.52
CA LEU A 28 14.24 2.20 7.18
C LEU A 28 13.26 1.40 6.34
N GLY A 29 13.28 0.07 6.44
CA GLY A 29 12.34 -0.81 5.77
C GLY A 29 10.89 -0.62 6.23
N PHE A 30 10.64 -0.47 7.53
CA PHE A 30 9.29 -0.16 8.05
C PHE A 30 8.79 1.22 7.62
N TYR A 31 9.63 2.25 7.69
CA TYR A 31 9.27 3.58 7.18
C TYR A 31 9.10 3.57 5.65
N GLY A 32 9.91 2.79 4.94
CA GLY A 32 9.79 2.53 3.50
C GLY A 32 8.45 1.88 3.15
N ALA A 33 8.03 0.86 3.90
CA ALA A 33 6.73 0.21 3.74
C ALA A 33 5.57 1.19 3.96
N LEU A 34 5.60 1.97 5.05
CA LEU A 34 4.55 2.96 5.35
C LEU A 34 4.50 4.09 4.32
N SER A 35 5.66 4.63 3.93
CA SER A 35 5.74 5.71 2.93
C SER A 35 5.28 5.23 1.56
N ALA A 36 5.67 4.02 1.13
CA ALA A 36 5.21 3.41 -0.12
C ALA A 36 3.69 3.14 -0.09
N ALA A 37 3.16 2.61 1.02
CA ALA A 37 1.71 2.42 1.19
C ALA A 37 0.95 3.74 1.02
N LEU A 38 1.39 4.80 1.69
CA LEU A 38 0.77 6.13 1.58
C LEU A 38 0.89 6.71 0.17
N ALA A 39 2.07 6.63 -0.45
CA ALA A 39 2.30 7.14 -1.80
C ALA A 39 1.40 6.45 -2.84
N ILE A 40 1.25 5.13 -2.75
CA ILE A 40 0.37 4.37 -3.65
C ILE A 40 -1.10 4.67 -3.36
N ILE A 41 -1.54 4.75 -2.09
CA ILE A 41 -2.91 5.16 -1.73
C ILE A 41 -3.24 6.53 -2.33
N LEU A 42 -2.33 7.51 -2.18
CA LEU A 42 -2.53 8.85 -2.74
C LEU A 42 -2.60 8.82 -4.27
N THR A 43 -1.72 8.06 -4.92
CA THR A 43 -1.72 7.90 -6.38
C THR A 43 -3.02 7.28 -6.88
N VAL A 44 -3.46 6.17 -6.28
CA VAL A 44 -4.72 5.50 -6.64
C VAL A 44 -5.92 6.41 -6.37
N SER A 45 -5.91 7.17 -5.27
CA SER A 45 -6.95 8.16 -4.95
C SER A 45 -7.03 9.28 -6.00
N LEU A 46 -5.89 9.78 -6.48
CA LEU A 46 -5.83 10.76 -7.57
C LEU A 46 -6.35 10.17 -8.88
N VAL A 47 -5.95 8.94 -9.23
CA VAL A 47 -6.46 8.24 -10.42
C VAL A 47 -7.98 8.05 -10.33
N LYS A 48 -8.50 7.61 -9.17
CA LYS A 48 -9.94 7.48 -8.90
C LYS A 48 -10.67 8.80 -9.16
N LYS A 49 -10.16 9.91 -8.62
CA LYS A 49 -10.76 11.24 -8.78
C LYS A 49 -10.74 11.70 -10.24
N SER A 50 -9.64 11.47 -10.94
CA SER A 50 -9.49 11.83 -12.36
C SER A 50 -10.45 11.02 -13.25
N THR A 51 -10.48 9.70 -13.08
CA THR A 51 -11.29 8.79 -13.89
C THR A 51 -12.77 8.95 -13.60
N TYR A 52 -13.17 9.15 -12.35
CA TYR A 52 -14.55 9.48 -11.99
C TYR A 52 -15.02 10.75 -12.73
N ARG A 53 -14.25 11.84 -12.71
CA ARG A 53 -14.59 13.08 -13.42
C ARG A 53 -14.75 12.86 -14.93
N VAL A 54 -13.85 12.11 -15.54
CA VAL A 54 -13.92 11.78 -16.97
C VAL A 54 -15.17 10.94 -17.27
N GLN A 55 -15.48 9.93 -16.45
CA GLN A 55 -16.64 9.06 -16.66
C GLN A 55 -17.97 9.80 -16.49
N ILE A 56 -18.09 10.65 -15.48
CA ILE A 56 -19.29 11.50 -15.28
C ILE A 56 -19.48 12.45 -16.47
N ARG A 57 -18.41 13.10 -16.95
CA ARG A 57 -18.47 13.96 -18.14
C ARG A 57 -18.92 13.20 -19.40
N ARG A 58 -18.44 11.97 -19.59
CA ARG A 58 -18.78 11.15 -20.76
C ARG A 58 -20.20 10.58 -20.74
N ARG A 59 -20.72 10.24 -19.56
CA ARG A 59 -22.00 9.53 -19.40
C ARG A 59 -23.17 10.42 -18.98
N GLY A 60 -22.91 11.68 -18.59
CA GLY A 60 -23.93 12.64 -18.19
C GLY A 60 -24.63 12.29 -16.87
N ALA A 61 -25.78 12.93 -16.61
CA ALA A 61 -26.53 12.81 -15.35
C ALA A 61 -27.05 11.39 -15.05
N GLY A 62 -27.09 10.48 -16.04
CA GLY A 62 -27.51 9.08 -15.88
C GLY A 62 -26.40 8.13 -15.41
N ALA A 63 -25.15 8.60 -15.30
CA ALA A 63 -24.01 7.74 -14.94
C ALA A 63 -24.14 7.07 -13.56
N THR A 64 -24.90 7.68 -12.65
CA THR A 64 -25.10 7.26 -11.26
C THR A 64 -26.44 6.56 -11.00
N SER A 65 -27.34 6.53 -11.99
CA SER A 65 -28.76 6.24 -11.75
C SER A 65 -29.18 4.76 -11.82
N GLY A 66 -28.37 3.81 -12.31
CA GLY A 66 -28.89 2.44 -12.42
C GLY A 66 -28.03 1.36 -13.08
N GLY A 67 -26.70 1.41 -12.96
CA GLY A 67 -25.85 0.35 -13.51
C GLY A 67 -25.97 -0.98 -12.75
N GLY A 68 -26.00 -2.11 -13.48
CA GLY A 68 -25.90 -3.44 -12.88
C GLY A 68 -24.67 -3.56 -11.97
N GLY A 69 -24.86 -4.10 -10.76
CA GLY A 69 -23.83 -4.23 -9.73
C GLY A 69 -23.66 -3.02 -8.80
N LYS A 70 -24.53 -1.99 -8.88
CA LYS A 70 -24.46 -0.79 -8.01
C LYS A 70 -24.33 -1.12 -6.52
N SER A 71 -25.13 -2.08 -6.01
CA SER A 71 -25.09 -2.50 -4.60
C SER A 71 -23.71 -3.08 -4.22
N PHE A 72 -23.18 -3.98 -5.05
CA PHE A 72 -21.84 -4.55 -4.84
C PHE A 72 -20.76 -3.46 -4.86
N TRP A 73 -20.75 -2.60 -5.89
CA TRP A 73 -19.73 -1.55 -6.01
C TRP A 73 -19.82 -0.52 -4.89
N ARG A 74 -21.02 -0.18 -4.42
CA ARG A 74 -21.22 0.69 -3.26
C ARG A 74 -20.69 0.02 -1.98
N TRP A 75 -21.06 -1.22 -1.71
CA TRP A 75 -20.52 -1.93 -0.54
C TRP A 75 -18.99 -2.07 -0.61
N PHE A 76 -18.45 -2.45 -1.76
CA PHE A 76 -17.03 -2.73 -1.93
C PHE A 76 -16.16 -1.46 -1.94
N THR A 77 -16.50 -0.46 -2.76
CA THR A 77 -15.64 0.72 -2.99
C THR A 77 -16.03 1.96 -2.19
N PHE A 78 -17.28 2.06 -1.70
CA PHE A 78 -17.75 3.21 -0.94
C PHE A 78 -17.75 2.94 0.57
N ARG A 79 -18.38 1.84 1.02
CA ARG A 79 -18.44 1.46 2.44
C ARG A 79 -17.07 1.01 2.97
N TRP A 80 -16.47 0.00 2.33
CA TRP A 80 -15.20 -0.57 2.79
C TRP A 80 -13.96 0.07 2.18
N ARG A 81 -14.12 0.79 1.06
CA ARG A 81 -13.01 1.41 0.30
C ARG A 81 -11.90 0.39 0.00
N PHE A 82 -12.28 -0.82 -0.41
CA PHE A 82 -11.33 -1.89 -0.70
C PHE A 82 -10.29 -1.49 -1.75
N ASP A 83 -10.61 -0.56 -2.65
CA ASP A 83 -9.64 0.01 -3.59
C ASP A 83 -8.42 0.62 -2.87
N LEU A 84 -8.63 1.33 -1.77
CA LEU A 84 -7.55 1.93 -0.98
C LEU A 84 -6.83 0.91 -0.09
N TRP A 85 -7.55 -0.08 0.45
CA TRP A 85 -6.93 -1.17 1.21
C TRP A 85 -6.00 -2.00 0.33
N LEU A 86 -6.46 -2.41 -0.85
CA LEU A 86 -5.65 -3.16 -1.82
C LEU A 86 -4.42 -2.34 -2.24
N ALA A 87 -4.61 -1.05 -2.56
CA ALA A 87 -3.51 -0.15 -2.89
C ALA A 87 -2.49 0.01 -1.74
N GLY A 88 -2.98 0.16 -0.51
CA GLY A 88 -2.16 0.30 0.70
C GLY A 88 -1.36 -0.95 1.03
N VAL A 89 -2.00 -2.13 1.00
CA VAL A 89 -1.33 -3.42 1.19
C VAL A 89 -0.29 -3.65 0.08
N GLY A 90 -0.65 -3.36 -1.17
CA GLY A 90 0.27 -3.46 -2.30
C GLY A 90 1.50 -2.57 -2.15
N GLY A 91 1.31 -1.33 -1.72
CA GLY A 91 2.41 -0.40 -1.46
C GLY A 91 3.24 -0.78 -0.24
N ALA A 92 2.62 -1.26 0.84
CA ALA A 92 3.34 -1.74 2.01
C ALA A 92 4.25 -2.92 1.66
N LEU A 93 3.76 -3.90 0.89
CA LEU A 93 4.54 -5.06 0.43
C LEU A 93 5.67 -4.65 -0.53
N SER A 94 5.38 -3.74 -1.46
CA SER A 94 6.40 -3.25 -2.41
C SER A 94 7.47 -2.38 -1.74
N GLY A 95 7.14 -1.72 -0.63
CA GLY A 95 8.11 -0.95 0.16
C GLY A 95 8.88 -1.82 1.15
N SER A 96 8.24 -2.85 1.72
CA SER A 96 8.87 -3.76 2.66
C SER A 96 9.76 -4.81 1.99
N CYS A 97 9.52 -5.15 0.72
CA CYS A 97 10.28 -6.20 0.03
C CYS A 97 11.78 -5.94 0.01
N TRP A 98 12.23 -4.67 0.00
CA TRP A 98 13.64 -4.31 0.06
C TRP A 98 14.34 -4.81 1.33
N MET A 99 13.59 -5.08 2.42
CA MET A 99 14.15 -5.69 3.63
C MET A 99 14.74 -7.07 3.37
N ALA A 100 14.23 -7.79 2.38
CA ALA A 100 14.69 -9.12 2.00
C ALA A 100 16.15 -9.14 1.51
N LEU A 101 16.60 -8.04 0.89
CA LEU A 101 17.94 -7.94 0.33
C LEU A 101 19.03 -7.99 1.41
N MET A 102 18.71 -7.59 2.64
CA MET A 102 19.64 -7.71 3.76
C MET A 102 19.91 -9.17 4.16
N PHE A 103 18.97 -10.06 3.90
CA PHE A 103 19.08 -11.50 4.20
C PHE A 103 19.51 -12.32 2.99
N ASP A 104 19.82 -11.67 1.87
CA ASP A 104 20.09 -12.31 0.57
C ASP A 104 18.94 -13.24 0.12
N ASP A 105 17.71 -12.99 0.60
CA ASP A 105 16.53 -13.79 0.30
C ASP A 105 15.82 -13.26 -0.95
N THR A 106 16.36 -13.65 -2.10
CA THR A 106 15.81 -13.26 -3.41
C THR A 106 14.40 -13.81 -3.63
N ALA A 107 14.08 -14.98 -3.09
CA ALA A 107 12.76 -15.59 -3.27
C ALA A 107 11.68 -14.79 -2.52
N PHE A 108 11.96 -14.38 -1.28
CA PHE A 108 11.07 -13.53 -0.51
C PHE A 108 10.93 -12.14 -1.14
N PHE A 109 12.03 -11.54 -1.61
CA PHE A 109 12.01 -10.27 -2.34
C PHE A 109 11.03 -10.29 -3.52
N LEU A 110 11.21 -11.26 -4.43
CA LEU A 110 10.39 -11.36 -5.63
C LEU A 110 8.93 -11.65 -5.29
N THR A 111 8.69 -12.56 -4.34
CA THR A 111 7.32 -12.92 -3.93
C THR A 111 6.58 -11.71 -3.36
N ALA A 112 7.22 -10.97 -2.45
CA ALA A 112 6.64 -9.77 -1.85
C ALA A 112 6.41 -8.67 -2.90
N LEU A 113 7.36 -8.48 -3.84
CA LEU A 113 7.23 -7.52 -4.93
C LEU A 113 6.06 -7.86 -5.86
N PHE A 114 5.95 -9.11 -6.32
CA PHE A 114 4.86 -9.54 -7.22
C PHE A 114 3.50 -9.46 -6.54
N LEU A 115 3.38 -9.87 -5.28
CA LEU A 115 2.15 -9.71 -4.51
C LEU A 115 1.82 -8.22 -4.32
N GLY A 116 2.82 -7.39 -4.01
CA GLY A 116 2.68 -5.94 -3.90
C GLY A 116 2.10 -5.32 -5.16
N LEU A 117 2.71 -5.60 -6.31
CA LEU A 117 2.25 -5.13 -7.62
C LEU A 117 0.85 -5.64 -7.95
N PHE A 118 0.57 -6.92 -7.69
CA PHE A 118 -0.76 -7.51 -7.90
C PHE A 118 -1.84 -6.75 -7.14
N PHE A 119 -1.63 -6.50 -5.84
CA PHE A 119 -2.57 -5.77 -5.00
C PHE A 119 -2.71 -4.30 -5.43
N THR A 120 -1.61 -3.64 -5.81
CA THR A 120 -1.65 -2.28 -6.35
C THR A 120 -2.46 -2.20 -7.64
N VAL A 121 -2.26 -3.12 -8.58
CA VAL A 121 -3.04 -3.18 -9.82
C VAL A 121 -4.50 -3.48 -9.54
N ALA A 122 -4.81 -4.41 -8.63
CA ALA A 122 -6.19 -4.70 -8.22
C ALA A 122 -6.87 -3.47 -7.59
N GLY A 123 -6.17 -2.73 -6.72
CA GLY A 123 -6.63 -1.46 -6.15
C GLY A 123 -6.89 -0.41 -7.22
N LEU A 124 -6.01 -0.28 -8.20
CA LEU A 124 -6.17 0.64 -9.32
C LEU A 124 -7.37 0.29 -10.20
N LEU A 125 -7.53 -0.99 -10.57
CA LEU A 125 -8.63 -1.45 -11.40
C LEU A 125 -9.97 -1.24 -10.70
N THR A 126 -10.06 -1.53 -9.41
CA THR A 126 -11.27 -1.31 -8.61
C THR A 126 -11.58 0.18 -8.43
N ALA A 127 -10.56 1.02 -8.24
CA ALA A 127 -10.69 2.47 -8.18
C ALA A 127 -11.29 3.07 -9.48
N VAL A 128 -10.87 2.59 -10.65
CA VAL A 128 -11.39 3.04 -11.95
C VAL A 128 -12.87 2.67 -12.14
N GLN A 129 -13.35 1.63 -11.45
CA GLN A 129 -14.76 1.21 -11.51
C GLN A 129 -15.66 1.91 -10.48
N TYR A 130 -15.13 2.82 -9.64
CA TYR A 130 -15.89 3.49 -8.57
C TYR A 130 -17.16 4.20 -9.05
N TRP A 131 -17.18 4.74 -10.27
CA TRP A 131 -18.37 5.39 -10.84
C TRP A 131 -19.61 4.46 -10.86
N ARG A 132 -19.42 3.13 -10.87
CA ARG A 132 -20.51 2.14 -10.79
C ARG A 132 -21.23 2.12 -9.44
N ALA A 133 -20.60 2.62 -8.38
CA ALA A 133 -21.24 2.73 -7.06
C ALA A 133 -22.42 3.73 -7.06
N GLY A 134 -22.44 4.66 -8.02
CA GLY A 134 -23.52 5.64 -8.17
C GLY A 134 -23.60 6.69 -7.05
N GLU A 135 -22.56 6.79 -6.22
CA GLU A 135 -22.46 7.78 -5.13
C GLU A 135 -21.49 8.91 -5.52
N PRO A 136 -21.82 10.17 -5.19
CA PRO A 136 -20.93 11.29 -5.44
C PRO A 136 -19.64 11.17 -4.63
N LEU A 137 -18.52 11.55 -5.25
CA LEU A 137 -17.21 11.56 -4.59
C LEU A 137 -17.22 12.55 -3.41
N GLY A 138 -16.86 12.09 -2.22
CA GLY A 138 -16.77 12.92 -1.01
C GLY A 138 -18.00 12.91 -0.10
N ARG A 139 -19.07 12.17 -0.44
CA ARG A 139 -20.21 11.97 0.47
C ARG A 139 -19.85 10.95 1.56
N GLY A 140 -20.06 11.32 2.82
CA GLY A 140 -19.97 10.39 3.95
C GLY A 140 -21.33 9.74 4.24
N GLU A 141 -21.32 8.54 4.82
CA GLU A 141 -22.55 7.86 5.28
C GLU A 141 -23.28 8.64 6.38
N SER A 142 -22.60 9.54 7.08
CA SER A 142 -23.19 10.40 8.11
C SER A 142 -24.07 11.54 7.59
N PHE A 143 -24.17 11.72 6.26
CA PHE A 143 -25.01 12.74 5.62
C PHE A 143 -26.25 12.13 4.93
N SER A 144 -26.75 11.00 5.41
CA SER A 144 -28.00 10.36 4.95
C SER A 144 -28.94 10.10 6.10
#